data_AF-E0Y397-F1
#
_entry.id   AF-E0Y397-F1
#
_cell.length_a   1.000
_cell.length_b   1.000
_cell.length_c   1.000
_cell.angle_alpha   90.00
_cell.angle_beta   90.00
_cell.angle_gamma   90.00
#
_symmetry.space_group_name_H-M   'P 1'
#
loop_
_entity.id
_entity.type
_entity.pdbx_description
1 polymer ?
#
loop_
_entity_poly.entity_id
_entity_poly.type
_entity_poly.pdbx_seq_one_letter_code
_entity_poly.pdbx_strand_id
1 'polypeptide(L)' 'MLKFLSHNGCIRLDKSKNPEFDRWRWVNFWDPINEVIYFKKKVYKKALIKLGPYIYPDGIPNKSIEKFD' A
#
# COMPACT_ATOMS: atom_id res chain seq x y z
N MET A 1 6.18 -9.34 6.19
CA MET A 1 4.79 -8.83 6.08
C MET A 1 4.55 -7.85 7.22
N LEU A 2 4.14 -6.61 6.92
CA LEU A 2 3.76 -5.65 7.96
C LEU A 2 2.43 -6.07 8.59
N LYS A 3 2.32 -5.93 9.91
CA LYS A 3 1.10 -6.23 10.66
C LYS A 3 0.74 -5.03 11.51
N PHE A 4 -0.54 -4.70 11.54
CA PHE A 4 -1.07 -3.78 12.54
C PHE A 4 -1.09 -4.51 13.88
N LEU A 5 -0.36 -3.99 14.88
CA LEU A 5 -0.21 -4.65 16.17
C LEU A 5 -1.33 -4.29 17.17
N SER A 6 -2.12 -3.25 16.86
CA SER A 6 -3.22 -2.80 17.71
C SER A 6 -4.52 -3.54 17.41
N HIS A 7 -5.51 -3.38 18.28
CA HIS A 7 -6.83 -3.98 18.11
C HIS A 7 -7.50 -3.48 16.81
N ASN A 8 -8.28 -4.34 16.15
CA ASN A 8 -8.91 -4.04 14.85
C ASN A 8 -9.79 -2.77 14.88
N GLY A 9 -10.35 -2.42 16.03
CA GLY A 9 -11.16 -1.20 16.22
C GLY A 9 -10.37 0.12 16.25
N CYS A 10 -9.03 0.08 16.21
CA CYS A 10 -8.21 1.28 16.24
C CYS A 10 -8.09 1.98 14.87
N ILE A 11 -8.46 1.31 13.76
CA ILE A 11 -8.54 1.96 12.45
C ILE A 11 -10.00 2.35 12.20
N ARG A 12 -10.27 3.65 12.23
CA ARG A 12 -11.61 4.23 12.13
C ARG A 12 -11.67 5.17 10.93
N LEU A 13 -12.42 4.79 9.91
CA LEU A 13 -12.61 5.56 8.67
C LEU A 13 -13.89 6.44 8.71
N ASP A 14 -14.68 6.30 9.78
CA ASP A 14 -16.00 6.90 9.97
C ASP A 14 -15.99 8.17 10.82
N LYS A 15 -14.81 8.75 11.08
CA LYS A 15 -14.65 9.93 11.95
C LYS A 15 -14.78 11.28 11.23
N SER A 16 -14.85 11.27 9.91
CA SER A 16 -15.12 12.46 9.10
C SER A 16 -16.59 12.54 8.72
N LYS A 17 -17.16 13.75 8.64
CA LYS A 17 -18.51 13.99 8.10
C LYS A 17 -18.62 13.54 6.64
N ASN A 18 -17.52 13.67 5.89
CA ASN A 18 -17.38 13.21 4.51
C ASN A 18 -16.19 12.25 4.48
N PRO A 19 -16.39 10.94 4.71
CA PRO A 19 -15.30 9.96 4.73
C PRO A 19 -14.71 9.79 3.33
N GLU A 20 -13.37 9.79 3.24
CA GLU A 20 -12.66 9.52 1.97
C GLU A 20 -12.63 8.02 1.63
N PHE A 21 -12.67 7.17 2.65
CA PHE A 21 -12.50 5.72 2.52
C PHE A 21 -13.62 4.97 3.24
N ASP A 22 -14.15 3.94 2.59
CA ASP A 22 -15.17 3.05 3.20
C ASP A 22 -14.54 1.89 3.97
N ARG A 23 -13.45 1.32 3.44
CA ARG A 23 -12.80 0.09 3.93
C ARG A 23 -11.31 0.12 3.64
N TRP A 24 -10.56 -0.75 4.31
CA TRP A 24 -9.13 -0.93 4.09
C TRP A 24 -8.74 -2.41 4.22
N ARG A 25 -7.61 -2.78 3.62
CA ARG A 25 -6.97 -4.10 3.77
C ARG A 25 -5.46 -3.94 3.66
N TRP A 26 -4.71 -4.87 4.24
CA TRP A 26 -3.29 -5.02 3.92
C TRP A 26 -3.14 -5.67 2.53
N VAL A 27 -2.15 -5.21 1.77
CA VAL A 27 -1.85 -5.68 0.39
C VAL A 27 -0.36 -5.95 0.23
N ASN A 28 0.04 -6.63 -0.84
CA ASN A 28 1.47 -6.80 -1.12
C ASN A 28 2.08 -5.46 -1.53
N PHE A 29 3.38 -5.31 -1.30
CA PHE A 29 4.07 -4.04 -1.39
C PHE A 29 3.91 -3.31 -2.74
N TRP A 30 3.84 -4.06 -3.84
CA TRP A 30 3.74 -3.50 -5.20
C TRP A 30 2.32 -3.41 -5.76
N ASP A 31 1.33 -4.05 -5.13
CA ASP A 31 -0.07 -4.08 -5.58
C ASP A 31 -0.67 -2.67 -5.77
N PRO A 32 -0.40 -1.67 -4.90
CA PRO A 32 -0.95 -0.32 -5.08
C PRO A 32 -0.61 0.33 -6.43
N ILE A 33 0.49 -0.04 -7.08
CA ILE A 33 0.84 0.50 -8.40
C ILE A 33 -0.10 -0.01 -9.50
N ASN A 34 -0.59 -1.25 -9.36
CA ASN A 34 -1.44 -1.88 -10.36
C ASN A 34 -2.90 -1.43 -10.20
N GLU A 35 -3.36 -1.27 -8.95
CA GLU A 35 -4.75 -0.92 -8.60
C GLU A 35 -5.02 0.60 -8.65
N VAL A 36 -4.01 1.46 -8.51
CA VAL A 36 -4.21 2.92 -8.52
C VAL A 36 -4.51 3.46 -9.92
N ILE A 37 -5.31 4.51 -9.98
CA ILE A 37 -5.61 5.29 -11.19
C ILE A 37 -4.32 5.74 -11.91
N TYR A 38 -4.37 5.71 -13.24
CA TYR A 38 -3.18 5.75 -14.12
C TYR A 38 -2.23 6.92 -13.82
N PHE A 39 -2.77 8.13 -13.60
CA PHE A 39 -1.94 9.31 -13.41
C PHE A 39 -1.18 9.31 -12.09
N LYS A 40 -1.63 8.55 -11.08
CA LYS A 40 -0.95 8.41 -9.78
C LYS A 40 0.15 7.35 -9.79
N LYS A 41 0.19 6.45 -10.78
CA LYS A 41 1.14 5.31 -10.82
C LYS A 41 2.60 5.74 -10.67
N LYS A 42 3.02 6.81 -11.36
CA LYS A 42 4.40 7.32 -11.30
C LYS A 42 4.77 7.85 -9.91
N VAL A 43 3.82 8.52 -9.25
CA VAL A 43 4.01 9.07 -7.90
C VAL A 43 4.06 7.93 -6.88
N TYR A 44 3.14 6.97 -6.97
CA TYR A 44 3.11 5.80 -6.10
C TYR A 44 4.39 4.97 -6.22
N LYS A 45 4.89 4.73 -7.44
CA LYS A 45 6.16 4.03 -7.66
C LYS A 45 7.32 4.73 -6.93
N LYS A 46 7.43 6.06 -7.04
CA LYS A 46 8.48 6.82 -6.35
C LYS A 46 8.35 6.75 -4.83
N ALA A 47 7.13 6.86 -4.32
CA ALA A 47 6.86 6.77 -2.89
C ALA A 47 7.24 5.40 -2.33
N LEU A 48 6.83 4.32 -3.00
CA LEU A 48 7.18 2.95 -2.60
C LEU A 48 8.68 2.70 -2.66
N ILE A 49 9.38 3.10 -3.73
CA ILE A 49 10.84 2.97 -3.80
C ILE A 49 11.52 3.71 -2.63
N LYS A 50 11.04 4.90 -2.28
CA LYS A 50 11.60 5.68 -1.17
C LYS A 50 11.32 5.07 0.20
N LEU A 51 10.16 4.44 0.38
CA LEU A 51 9.77 3.78 1.64
C LEU A 51 10.35 2.37 1.79
N GLY A 52 10.64 1.71 0.68
CA GLY A 52 11.06 0.30 0.65
C GLY A 52 12.22 -0.05 1.58
N PRO A 53 13.32 0.71 1.65
CA PRO A 53 14.45 0.37 2.53
C PRO A 53 14.09 0.36 4.03
N TYR A 54 13.07 1.12 4.45
CA TYR A 54 12.62 1.13 5.84
C TYR A 54 11.74 -0.08 6.19
N ILE A 55 11.15 -0.71 5.18
CA ILE A 55 10.24 -1.86 5.34
C ILE A 55 10.99 -3.17 5.09
N TYR A 56 11.96 -3.15 4.15
CA TYR A 56 12.77 -4.28 3.74
C TYR A 56 14.25 -3.88 3.76
N PRO A 57 14.90 -3.87 4.94
CA PRO A 57 16.30 -3.50 5.08
C PRO A 57 17.25 -4.35 4.24
N ASP A 58 16.92 -5.63 4.05
CA ASP A 58 17.72 -6.60 3.28
C ASP A 58 17.47 -6.55 1.76
N GLY A 59 16.63 -5.62 1.30
CA GLY A 59 16.31 -5.43 -0.10
C GLY A 59 14.80 -5.44 -0.36
N ILE A 60 14.34 -4.43 -1.10
CA ILE A 60 12.95 -4.33 -1.52
C ILE A 60 12.60 -5.56 -2.38
N PRO A 61 11.44 -6.22 -2.15
CA PRO A 61 11.02 -7.35 -2.97
C PRO A 61 11.13 -6.98 -4.44
N ASN A 62 11.72 -7.86 -5.24
CA ASN A 62 11.68 -7.66 -6.69
C ASN A 62 10.22 -7.54 -7.09
N LYS A 63 9.91 -6.58 -7.96
CA LYS A 63 8.61 -6.54 -8.61
C LYS A 63 8.58 -7.78 -9.51
N SER A 64 8.17 -8.93 -8.97
CA SER A 64 7.63 -10.00 -9.78
C SER A 64 6.48 -9.33 -10.52
N ILE A 65 6.74 -8.98 -11.77
CA ILE A 65 5.70 -8.83 -12.76
C ILE A 65 5.17 -10.25 -12.85
N GLU A 66 4.26 -10.62 -11.93
CA GLU A 66 3.36 -11.71 -12.20
C GLU A 66 2.70 -11.31 -13.51
N LYS A 67 3.14 -12.02 -14.54
CA LYS A 67 2.61 -11.96 -15.88
C LYS A 67 1.11 -12.16 -15.74
N PHE A 68 0.38 -11.08 -15.83
CA PHE A 68 -0.93 -11.15 -16.44
C PHE A 68 -0.66 -11.14 -17.94
N ASP A 69 -0.28 -12.32 -18.44
CA ASP A 69 -0.65 -12.76 -19.78
C ASP A 69 -2.18 -12.98 -19.78
#